data_AF-A0AAN8G834-F1
#
_entry.id   AF-A0AAN8G834-F1
#
_cell.length_a   1.000
_cell.length_b   1.000
_cell.length_c   1.000
_cell.angle_alpha   90.00
_cell.angle_beta   90.00
_cell.angle_gamma   90.00
#
_symmetry.space_group_name_H-M   'P 1'
#
loop_
_entity.id
_entity.type
_entity.pdbx_description
1 polymer ?
#
loop_
_entity_poly.entity_id
_entity_poly.type
_entity_poly.pdbx_seq_one_letter_code
_entity_poly.pdbx_strand_id
1 'polypeptide(L)'
;MLTAWHRTDKNMDIPKRTATMIQESAHSMTITSLTNMISFGTGVFSSTLALQTFAIYSTAANAICYFYQLVIFPALLTLTAYRECRKGNDSV
;
A
#
# COMPACT_ATOMS: atom_id res chain seq x y z
N MET A 1 3.13 -5.29 -1.95
CA MET A 1 1.83 -5.72 -2.52
C MET A 1 2.00 -6.58 -3.77
N LEU A 2 2.63 -6.13 -4.86
CA LEU A 2 2.74 -6.92 -6.11
C LEU A 2 3.47 -8.28 -5.94
N THR A 3 4.57 -8.31 -5.20
CA THR A 3 5.30 -9.56 -4.92
C THR A 3 4.46 -10.53 -4.08
N ALA A 4 3.73 -10.03 -3.08
CA ALA A 4 2.82 -10.84 -2.27
C ALA A 4 1.67 -11.40 -3.12
N TRP A 5 1.12 -10.60 -4.03
CA TRP A 5 0.11 -11.04 -5.01
C TRP A 5 0.58 -12.21 -5.87
N HIS A 6 1.82 -12.17 -6.37
CA HIS A 6 2.41 -13.28 -7.14
C HIS A 6 2.69 -14.53 -6.30
N ARG A 7 2.96 -14.38 -4.99
CA ARG A 7 3.16 -15.50 -4.06
C ARG A 7 1.85 -16.13 -3.59
N THR A 8 0.72 -15.44 -3.74
CA THR A 8 -0.59 -15.94 -3.30
C THR A 8 -1.16 -16.92 -4.33
N ASP A 9 -1.62 -18.10 -3.87
CA ASP A 9 -2.16 -19.18 -4.71
C ASP A 9 -3.21 -18.68 -5.71
N LYS A 10 -3.05 -19.03 -6.99
CA LYS A 10 -3.92 -18.60 -8.10
C LYS A 10 -5.32 -19.25 -8.06
N ASN A 11 -5.47 -20.36 -7.35
CA ASN A 11 -6.71 -21.14 -7.30
C ASN A 11 -7.71 -20.65 -6.24
N MET A 12 -7.32 -19.70 -5.38
CA MET A 12 -8.22 -19.13 -4.38
C MET A 12 -9.13 -18.04 -4.98
N ASP A 13 -10.30 -17.83 -4.38
CA ASP A 13 -11.20 -16.73 -4.73
C ASP A 13 -10.46 -15.38 -4.72
N ILE A 14 -10.66 -14.59 -5.77
CA ILE A 14 -10.07 -13.25 -5.97
C ILE A 14 -10.16 -12.35 -4.72
N PRO A 15 -11.32 -12.21 -4.04
CA PRO A 15 -11.42 -11.41 -2.81
C PRO A 15 -10.57 -11.99 -1.67
N LYS A 16 -10.52 -13.32 -1.52
CA LYS A 16 -9.72 -13.99 -0.48
C LYS A 16 -8.23 -13.84 -0.74
N ARG A 17 -7.79 -13.97 -2.00
CA ARG A 17 -6.40 -13.73 -2.41
C ARG A 17 -5.95 -12.31 -2.10
N THR A 18 -6.81 -11.33 -2.37
CA THR A 18 -6.50 -9.92 -2.12
C THR A 18 -6.40 -9.65 -0.63
N ALA A 19 -7.32 -10.19 0.18
CA ALA A 19 -7.27 -10.05 1.63
C ALA A 19 -5.96 -10.61 2.21
N THR A 20 -5.55 -11.82 1.80
CA THR A 20 -4.29 -12.44 2.23
C THR A 20 -3.08 -11.61 1.79
N MET A 21 -3.06 -11.13 0.55
CA MET A 21 -1.98 -10.29 0.02
C MET A 21 -1.84 -8.97 0.79
N ILE A 22 -2.97 -8.33 1.12
CA ILE A 22 -2.97 -7.12 1.95
C ILE A 22 -2.44 -7.48 3.33
N GLN A 23 -2.93 -8.54 3.97
CA GLN A 23 -2.49 -8.91 5.32
C GLN A 23 -0.98 -9.20 5.40
N GLU A 24 -0.42 -9.85 4.39
CA GLU A 24 1.02 -10.14 4.32
C GLU A 24 1.87 -8.89 4.00
N SER A 25 1.37 -7.93 3.22
CA SER A 25 2.19 -6.77 2.81
C SER A 25 1.88 -5.46 3.54
N ALA A 26 0.71 -5.35 4.18
CA ALA A 26 0.29 -4.17 4.91
C ALA A 26 1.12 -3.98 6.19
N HIS A 27 1.44 -5.05 6.92
CA HIS A 27 2.20 -4.92 8.17
C HIS A 27 3.55 -4.21 7.96
N SER A 28 4.28 -4.57 6.90
CA SER A 28 5.58 -3.97 6.59
C SER A 28 5.42 -2.51 6.19
N MET A 29 4.43 -2.21 5.34
CA MET A 29 4.12 -0.87 4.89
C MET A 29 3.70 0.05 6.05
N THR A 30 2.88 -0.44 6.98
CA THR A 30 2.47 0.29 8.19
C THR A 30 3.66 0.60 9.08
N ILE A 31 4.54 -0.36 9.31
CA ILE A 31 5.76 -0.15 10.12
C ILE A 31 6.65 0.91 9.49
N THR A 32 6.89 0.83 8.17
CA THR A 32 7.68 1.84 7.46
C THR A 32 7.04 3.22 7.55
N SER A 33 5.73 3.33 7.28
CA SER A 33 5.01 4.62 7.33
C SER A 33 5.01 5.23 8.73
N LEU A 34 4.79 4.40 9.76
CA LEU A 34 4.84 4.81 11.17
C LEU A 34 6.24 5.31 11.55
N THR A 35 7.27 4.56 11.15
CA THR A 35 8.67 4.96 11.40
C THR A 35 9.01 6.26 10.69
N ASN A 36 8.51 6.47 9.46
CA ASN A 36 8.67 7.73 8.73
C ASN A 36 8.01 8.89 9.48
N MET A 37 6.77 8.71 9.97
CA MET A 37 6.10 9.74 10.79
C MET A 37 6.90 10.07 12.06
N ILE A 38 7.46 9.07 12.75
CA ILE A 38 8.27 9.29 13.95
C ILE A 38 9.58 10.02 13.58
N SER A 39 10.26 9.60 12.51
CA SER A 39 11.53 10.17 12.06
C SER A 39 11.38 11.63 11.61
N PHE A 40 10.28 11.96 10.94
CA PHE A 40 9.99 13.35 10.59
C PHE A 40 9.46 14.14 11.78
N GLY A 41 8.72 13.50 12.69
CA GLY A 41 8.27 14.12 13.93
C GLY A 41 9.42 14.60 14.81
N THR A 42 10.50 13.81 14.94
CA THR A 42 11.73 14.27 15.62
C THR A 42 12.43 15.38 14.84
N GLY A 43 12.35 15.36 13.51
CA GLY A 43 12.83 16.44 12.64
C GLY A 43 12.11 17.78 12.84
N VAL A 44 10.83 17.76 13.25
CA VAL A 44 10.05 18.98 13.56
C VAL A 44 10.54 19.68 14.84
N PHE A 45 11.13 18.94 15.78
CA PHE A 45 11.73 19.55 16.98
C PHE A 45 13.06 20.26 16.70
N SER A 46 13.61 20.14 15.48
CA SER A 46 14.85 20.80 15.12
C SER A 46 14.67 22.32 14.96
N SER A 47 15.63 23.10 15.47
CA SER A 47 15.62 24.57 15.45
C SER A 47 15.77 25.19 14.05
N THR A 48 15.95 24.39 13.00
CA THR A 48 16.09 24.87 11.62
C THR A 48 14.74 24.91 10.89
N LEU A 49 14.25 26.12 10.63
CA LEU A 49 12.94 26.37 10.01
C LEU A 49 12.74 25.62 8.67
N ALA A 50 13.78 25.52 7.84
CA ALA A 50 13.71 24.79 6.57
C ALA A 50 13.43 23.28 6.74
N LEU A 51 14.00 22.66 7.78
CA LEU A 51 13.82 21.24 8.05
C LEU A 51 12.42 20.96 8.61
N GLN A 52 11.86 21.87 9.42
CA GLN A 52 10.50 21.74 9.94
C GLN A 52 9.46 21.73 8.82
N THR A 53 9.51 22.72 7.93
CA THR A 53 8.52 22.83 6.85
C THR A 53 8.60 21.62 5.93
N PHE A 54 9.82 21.17 5.58
CA PHE A 54 10.03 19.95 4.79
C PHE A 54 9.46 18.71 5.50
N ALA A 55 9.77 18.51 6.78
CA ALA A 55 9.31 17.36 7.55
C ALA A 55 7.78 17.29 7.64
N ILE A 56 7.10 18.43 7.83
CA ILE A 56 5.63 18.50 7.87
C ILE A 56 5.04 18.09 6.51
N TYR A 57 5.54 18.65 5.41
CA TYR A 57 5.06 18.29 4.07
C TYR A 57 5.33 16.81 3.73
N SER A 58 6.54 16.30 4.03
CA SER A 58 6.88 14.89 3.81
C SER A 58 6.03 13.95 4.65
N THR A 59 5.72 14.30 5.90
CA THR A 59 4.83 13.51 6.77
C THR A 59 3.41 13.47 6.21
N ALA A 60 2.86 14.61 5.81
CA ALA A 60 1.54 14.69 5.20
C ALA A 60 1.47 13.91 3.89
N ALA A 61 2.46 14.08 3.01
CA ALA A 61 2.54 13.36 1.75
C ALA A 61 2.63 11.84 1.98
N ASN A 62 3.47 11.39 2.91
CA ASN A 62 3.60 9.97 3.25
C ASN A 62 2.29 9.39 3.83
N ALA A 63 1.60 10.13 4.70
CA ALA A 63 0.30 9.71 5.23
C ALA A 63 -0.74 9.54 4.12
N ILE A 64 -0.85 10.52 3.21
CA ILE A 64 -1.76 10.47 2.08
C ILE A 64 -1.40 9.27 1.17
N CYS A 65 -0.14 9.13 0.77
CA CYS A 65 0.33 8.03 -0.07
C CYS A 65 0.04 6.66 0.56
N TYR A 66 0.20 6.52 1.88
CA TYR A 66 -0.11 5.29 2.60
C TYR A 66 -1.60 4.91 2.49
N PHE A 67 -2.51 5.87 2.67
CA PHE A 67 -3.95 5.61 2.46
C PHE A 67 -4.26 5.20 1.02
N TYR A 68 -3.66 5.89 0.04
CA TYR A 68 -3.82 5.54 -1.37
C TYR A 68 -3.31 4.14 -1.69
N GLN A 69 -2.15 3.74 -1.16
CA GLN A 69 -1.60 2.42 -1.37
C GLN A 69 -2.41 1.32 -0.66
N LEU A 70 -3.02 1.59 0.50
CA LEU A 70 -3.86 0.59 1.17
C LEU A 70 -5.23 0.39 0.51
N VAL A 71 -5.82 1.44 -0.07
CA VAL A 71 -7.20 1.37 -0.60
C VAL A 71 -7.21 1.20 -2.11
N ILE A 72 -6.52 2.08 -2.85
CA ILE A 72 -6.63 2.13 -4.31
C ILE A 72 -5.85 0.99 -4.96
N PHE A 73 -4.65 0.68 -4.45
CA PHE A 73 -3.82 -0.36 -5.08
C PHE A 73 -4.47 -1.75 -5.04
N PRO A 74 -5.00 -2.24 -3.90
CA PRO A 74 -5.66 -3.53 -3.87
C PRO A 74 -7.00 -3.54 -4.61
N ALA A 75 -7.73 -2.41 -4.61
CA ALA A 75 -8.94 -2.26 -5.41
C ALA A 75 -8.65 -2.41 -6.92
N LEU A 76 -7.61 -1.74 -7.42
CA LEU A 76 -7.19 -1.88 -8.82
C LEU A 76 -6.71 -3.31 -9.14
N LEU A 77 -5.98 -3.95 -8.23
CA LEU A 77 -5.55 -5.34 -8.39
C LEU A 77 -6.73 -6.30 -8.46
N THR A 78 -7.72 -6.18 -7.55
CA THR A 78 -8.92 -7.02 -7.57
C THR A 78 -9.69 -6.84 -8.87
N LEU A 79 -9.90 -5.60 -9.30
CA LEU A 79 -10.62 -5.29 -10.53
C LEU A 79 -9.90 -5.88 -11.75
N THR A 80 -8.58 -5.75 -11.81
CA THR A 80 -7.77 -6.34 -12.90
C THR A 80 -7.86 -7.86 -12.90
N ALA A 81 -7.76 -8.50 -11.73
CA ALA A 81 -7.89 -9.94 -11.59
C ALA A 81 -9.27 -10.46 -12.04
N TYR A 82 -10.35 -9.74 -11.70
CA TYR A 82 -11.70 -10.07 -12.18
C TYR A 82 -11.81 -9.97 -13.70
N ARG A 83 -11.18 -8.95 -14.30
CA ARG A 83 -11.17 -8.76 -15.76
C ARG A 83 -10.40 -9.87 -16.48
N GLU A 84 -9.27 -10.31 -15.91
CA GLU A 84 -8.48 -11.42 -16.46
C GLU A 84 -9.23 -12.75 -16.40
N CYS A 85 -9.89 -13.04 -15.27
CA CYS A 85 -10.66 -14.27 -15.10
C CYS A 85 -11.86 -14.34 -16.07
N ARG A 86 -12.57 -13.21 -16.27
CA ARG A 86 -13.66 -13.14 -17.25
C ARG A 86 -13.19 -13.33 -18.70
N LYS A 87 -12.03 -12.77 -19.06
CA LYS A 87 -11.46 -12.94 -20.41
C LYS A 87 -11.07 -14.39 -20.74
N GLY A 88 -10.64 -15.17 -19.75
CA GLY A 88 -10.32 -16.59 -19.93
C GLY A 88 -11.56 -17.47 -20.22
N ASN A 89 -12.73 -17.06 -19.73
CA ASN A 89 -13.99 -17.79 -19.88
C ASN A 89 -14.69 -17.55 -21.24
N ASP A 90 -14.35 -16.48 -21.96
CA ASP A 90 -14.87 -16.18 -23.31
C ASP A 90 -14.08 -16.89 -24.44
N SER A 91 -13.05 -17.67 -24.07
CA SER A 91 -12.19 -18.42 -25.00
C SER A 91 -12.33 -19.94 -24.88
N VAL A 92 -13.39 -20.43 -24.21
CA VAL A 92 -13.75 -21.86 -24.10
C VAL A 92 -15.04 -22.12 -24.85
#